data_AF-A0A2N2MZH5-F1
#
_entry.id   AF-A0A2N2MZH5-F1
#
_cell.length_a   1.000
_cell.length_b   1.000
_cell.length_c   1.000
_cell.angle_alpha   90.00
_cell.angle_beta   90.00
_cell.angle_gamma   90.00
#
_symmetry.space_group_name_H-M   'P 1'
#
loop_
_entity.id
_entity.type
_entity.pdbx_description
1 polymer ?
#
loop_
_entity_poly.entity_id
_entity_poly.type
_entity_poly.pdbx_seq_one_letter_code
_entity_poly.pdbx_strand_id
1 'polypeptide(L)'
;MKDYSEVTTQSELDALIDSFGDFHDSMAKEIHVINRGGVLADHSMLLKHQFDAQIIIQSQWQPYAIELLFCDVQQFSIDDALDYASATGSVKQESKANETMRVVLNFDSAVKISARRLFFRVQSDYLGIGAQLKSEVPSPTAIGAKLLEGGWRQCLDCSETWEDDPQASYSVCPKCLVVTELRD
;
A
#
# COMPACT_ATOMS: atom_id res chain seq x y z
N MET A 1 -6.94 -5.96 -5.29
CA MET A 1 -6.00 -4.97 -5.90
C MET A 1 -6.34 -4.61 -7.35
N LYS A 2 -7.60 -4.74 -7.80
CA LYS A 2 -7.91 -4.60 -9.23
C LYS A 2 -7.60 -3.22 -9.83
N ASP A 3 -7.57 -2.18 -9.02
CA ASP A 3 -7.34 -0.80 -9.48
C ASP A 3 -5.86 -0.35 -9.34
N TYR A 4 -4.96 -1.27 -9.01
CA TYR A 4 -3.54 -0.99 -8.84
C TYR A 4 -2.71 -1.58 -9.96
N SER A 5 -1.74 -0.81 -10.43
CA SER A 5 -0.67 -1.28 -11.30
C SER A 5 0.53 -1.71 -10.46
N GLU A 6 1.14 -2.86 -10.77
CA GLU A 6 2.34 -3.34 -10.10
C GLU A 6 3.59 -2.93 -10.89
N VAL A 7 4.64 -2.53 -10.18
CA VAL A 7 5.97 -2.29 -10.76
C VAL A 7 6.80 -3.57 -10.61
N THR A 8 7.11 -4.19 -11.74
CA THR A 8 7.87 -5.46 -11.81
C THR A 8 9.21 -5.30 -12.52
N THR A 9 9.42 -4.25 -13.31
CA THR A 9 10.67 -3.99 -14.04
C THR A 9 11.21 -2.58 -13.81
N GLN A 10 12.50 -2.38 -14.08
CA GLN A 10 13.12 -1.06 -14.00
C GLN A 10 12.43 -0.07 -14.95
N SER A 11 12.08 -0.50 -16.17
CA SER A 11 11.41 0.38 -17.15
C SER A 11 10.04 0.84 -16.68
N GLU A 12 9.30 0.03 -15.94
CA GLU A 12 8.01 0.41 -15.34
C GLU A 12 8.20 1.40 -14.20
N LEU A 13 9.27 1.25 -13.42
CA LEU A 13 9.62 2.19 -12.36
C LEU A 13 10.03 3.55 -12.93
N ASP A 14 10.89 3.55 -13.94
CA ASP A 14 11.34 4.77 -14.62
C ASP A 14 10.14 5.48 -15.24
N ALA A 15 9.24 4.73 -15.92
CA ALA A 15 8.02 5.29 -16.48
C ALA A 15 7.07 5.88 -15.41
N LEU A 16 6.98 5.25 -14.24
CA LEU A 16 6.21 5.79 -13.11
C LEU A 16 6.79 7.13 -12.64
N ILE A 17 8.11 7.19 -12.41
CA ILE A 17 8.81 8.40 -11.96
C ILE A 17 8.65 9.53 -13.00
N ASP A 18 8.91 9.23 -14.27
CA ASP A 18 8.77 10.18 -15.38
C ASP A 18 7.32 10.68 -15.50
N SER A 19 6.33 9.79 -15.34
CA SER A 19 4.91 10.14 -15.43
C SER A 19 4.46 11.14 -14.37
N PHE A 20 5.20 11.24 -13.26
CA PHE A 20 4.94 12.16 -12.16
C PHE A 20 5.94 13.33 -12.13
N GLY A 21 6.65 13.57 -13.22
CA GLY A 21 7.61 14.68 -13.35
C GLY A 21 8.76 14.56 -12.36
N ASP A 22 9.33 13.36 -12.20
CA ASP A 22 10.32 13.04 -11.18
C ASP A 22 9.85 13.28 -9.75
N PHE A 23 8.54 13.42 -9.52
CA PHE A 23 7.99 13.90 -8.25
C PHE A 23 8.48 15.30 -7.84
N HIS A 24 8.96 16.10 -8.78
CA HIS A 24 9.28 17.51 -8.55
C HIS A 24 8.01 18.30 -8.20
N ASP A 25 8.12 19.28 -7.29
CA ASP A 25 6.99 20.07 -6.76
C ASP A 25 5.85 19.21 -6.20
N SER A 26 6.20 18.09 -5.58
CA SER A 26 5.24 17.19 -4.93
C SER A 26 5.55 17.01 -3.46
N MET A 27 4.61 16.45 -2.69
CA MET A 27 4.78 16.18 -1.27
C MET A 27 3.99 14.96 -0.82
N ALA A 28 4.52 14.20 0.15
CA ALA A 28 3.69 13.22 0.83
C ALA A 28 2.65 13.91 1.70
N LYS A 29 1.39 13.58 1.42
CA LYS A 29 0.23 14.06 2.16
C LYS A 29 -0.01 13.22 3.41
N GLU A 30 0.11 11.90 3.28
CA GLU A 30 -0.14 10.95 4.36
C GLU A 30 0.61 9.64 4.12
N ILE A 31 1.03 9.02 5.22
CA ILE A 31 1.77 7.76 5.23
C ILE A 31 1.12 6.87 6.29
N HIS A 32 0.60 5.72 5.86
CA HIS A 32 0.16 4.65 6.75
C HIS A 32 1.19 3.53 6.76
N VAL A 33 1.62 3.12 7.95
CA VAL A 33 2.49 1.96 8.14
C VAL A 33 1.74 0.93 8.98
N ILE A 34 1.59 -0.28 8.45
CA ILE A 34 0.87 -1.36 9.12
C ILE A 34 1.81 -2.54 9.36
N ASN A 35 1.82 -3.03 10.59
CA ASN A 35 2.41 -4.31 10.94
C ASN A 35 1.32 -5.39 10.89
N ARG A 36 1.54 -6.43 10.10
CA ARG A 36 0.61 -7.57 10.00
C ARG A 36 0.72 -8.55 11.18
N GLY A 37 1.75 -8.39 12.00
CA GLY A 37 1.86 -9.07 13.29
C GLY A 37 1.07 -8.31 14.36
N GLY A 38 0.63 -9.02 15.39
CA GLY A 38 -0.18 -8.42 16.44
C GLY A 38 -0.42 -9.33 17.62
N VAL A 39 -1.14 -8.82 18.59
CA VAL A 39 -1.63 -9.58 19.75
C VAL A 39 -3.13 -9.82 19.54
N LEU A 40 -3.54 -11.09 19.60
CA LEU A 40 -4.93 -11.48 19.43
C LEU A 40 -5.73 -11.22 20.71
N ALA A 41 -7.06 -11.30 20.61
CA ALA A 41 -7.96 -11.14 21.76
C ALA A 41 -7.72 -12.18 22.87
N ASP A 42 -7.16 -13.34 22.54
CA ASP A 42 -6.75 -14.39 23.48
C ASP A 42 -5.34 -14.17 24.08
N HIS A 43 -4.75 -12.99 23.84
CA HIS A 43 -3.39 -12.60 24.23
C HIS A 43 -2.25 -13.40 23.59
N SER A 44 -2.54 -14.25 22.60
CA SER A 44 -1.49 -14.89 21.81
C SER A 44 -0.85 -13.90 20.83
N MET A 45 0.40 -14.17 20.47
CA MET A 45 1.14 -13.35 19.50
C MET A 45 1.08 -13.97 18.11
N LEU A 46 0.63 -13.20 17.12
CA LEU A 46 0.79 -13.52 15.71
C LEU A 46 2.12 -12.95 15.21
N LEU A 47 3.12 -13.81 15.04
CA LEU A 47 4.50 -13.45 14.68
C LEU A 47 4.70 -13.19 13.18
N LYS A 48 3.71 -12.59 12.52
CA LYS A 48 3.76 -12.26 11.08
C LYS A 48 4.33 -10.85 10.89
N HIS A 49 5.59 -10.65 11.29
CA HIS A 49 6.30 -9.36 11.20
C HIS A 49 6.56 -8.98 9.73
N GLN A 50 5.51 -8.52 9.06
CA GLN A 50 5.51 -7.97 7.71
C GLN A 50 4.96 -6.57 7.82
N PHE A 51 5.75 -5.59 7.36
CA PHE A 51 5.35 -4.21 7.33
C PHE A 51 4.92 -3.85 5.91
N ASP A 52 3.78 -3.19 5.79
CA ASP A 52 3.39 -2.54 4.55
C ASP A 52 3.33 -1.03 4.79
N ALA A 53 3.62 -0.26 3.75
CA ALA A 53 3.49 1.18 3.77
C ALA A 53 2.63 1.66 2.61
N GLN A 54 1.72 2.57 2.89
CA GLN A 54 0.84 3.21 1.93
C GLN A 54 1.07 4.72 2.02
N ILE A 55 1.32 5.36 0.88
CA ILE A 55 1.71 6.76 0.81
C ILE A 55 0.83 7.48 -0.22
N ILE A 56 0.20 8.57 0.18
CA ILE A 56 -0.40 9.53 -0.76
C ILE A 56 0.63 10.62 -1.05
N ILE A 57 0.90 10.86 -2.33
CA ILE A 57 1.70 11.99 -2.79
C ILE A 57 0.80 12.92 -3.61
N GLN A 58 0.87 14.21 -3.31
CA GLN A 58 0.19 15.28 -4.06
C GLN A 58 1.21 16.09 -4.85
N SER A 59 0.88 16.48 -6.07
CA SER A 59 1.74 17.30 -6.94
C SER A 59 1.05 18.60 -7.34
N GLN A 60 1.85 19.65 -7.59
CA GLN A 60 1.37 20.89 -8.20
C GLN A 60 0.87 20.69 -9.65
N TRP A 61 1.36 19.66 -10.34
CA TRP A 61 1.10 19.40 -11.75
C TRP A 61 0.39 18.05 -11.97
N GLN A 62 -0.21 17.86 -13.14
CA GLN A 62 -0.81 16.57 -13.48
C GLN A 62 0.30 15.50 -13.66
N PRO A 63 0.14 14.29 -13.10
CA PRO A 63 -1.02 13.84 -12.32
C PRO A 63 -1.02 14.43 -10.90
N TYR A 64 -2.16 14.94 -10.43
CA TYR A 64 -2.19 15.74 -9.19
C TYR A 64 -2.03 14.93 -7.90
N ALA A 65 -2.34 13.64 -7.92
CA ALA A 65 -2.16 12.79 -6.76
C ALA A 65 -2.01 11.31 -7.15
N ILE A 66 -1.16 10.63 -6.41
CA ILE A 66 -0.86 9.21 -6.56
C ILE A 66 -0.79 8.54 -5.22
N GLU A 67 -1.23 7.30 -5.20
CA GLU A 67 -1.09 6.43 -4.06
C GLU A 67 -0.08 5.34 -4.38
N LEU A 68 0.92 5.20 -3.51
CA LEU A 68 1.95 4.18 -3.59
C LEU A 68 1.77 3.19 -2.44
N LEU A 69 1.74 1.90 -2.77
CA LEU A 69 1.60 0.82 -1.82
C LEU A 69 2.83 -0.10 -1.91
N PHE A 70 3.60 -0.09 -0.83
CA PHE A 70 4.80 -0.89 -0.65
C PHE A 70 4.47 -2.09 0.23
N CYS A 71 4.57 -3.29 -0.33
CA CYS A 71 4.28 -4.53 0.39
C CYS A 71 5.57 -5.24 0.80
N ASP A 72 5.58 -5.79 2.01
CA ASP A 72 6.76 -6.42 2.63
C ASP A 72 7.98 -5.48 2.64
N VAL A 73 7.80 -4.32 3.28
CA VAL A 73 8.82 -3.28 3.50
C VAL A 73 10.00 -3.86 4.28
N GLN A 74 11.19 -3.69 3.71
CA GLN A 74 12.47 -4.11 4.28
C GLN A 74 13.22 -2.93 4.93
N GLN A 75 13.03 -1.73 4.39
CA GLN A 75 13.60 -0.49 4.91
C GLN A 75 12.61 0.65 4.66
N PHE A 76 12.41 1.48 5.67
CA PHE A 76 11.69 2.74 5.55
C PHE A 76 12.36 3.79 6.44
N SER A 77 12.79 4.91 5.85
CA SER A 77 13.29 6.07 6.57
C SER A 77 12.62 7.34 6.07
N ILE A 78 12.40 8.25 7.01
CA ILE A 78 11.96 9.62 6.79
C ILE A 78 13.01 10.48 7.48
N ASP A 79 13.77 11.21 6.67
CA ASP A 79 14.97 11.90 7.13
C ASP A 79 14.85 13.43 6.99
N ASP A 80 13.85 13.94 6.26
CA ASP A 80 13.59 15.38 6.09
C ASP A 80 12.09 15.69 5.90
N ALA A 81 11.79 16.97 5.63
CA ALA A 81 10.50 17.45 5.19
C ALA A 81 10.01 16.67 3.97
N LEU A 82 8.72 16.37 3.95
CA LEU A 82 8.10 15.46 2.99
C LEU A 82 7.70 16.15 1.68
N ASP A 83 8.39 17.23 1.31
CA ASP A 83 8.36 17.86 -0.01
C ASP A 83 9.52 17.37 -0.86
N TYR A 84 9.24 17.15 -2.15
CA TYR A 84 10.13 16.41 -3.03
C TYR A 84 10.60 17.28 -4.19
N ALA A 85 11.92 17.27 -4.39
CA ALA A 85 12.56 17.90 -5.54
C ALA A 85 12.84 16.89 -6.65
N SER A 86 12.99 15.61 -6.32
CA SER A 86 13.20 14.54 -7.30
C SER A 86 12.99 13.17 -6.67
N ALA A 87 12.76 12.16 -7.51
CA ALA A 87 12.75 10.77 -7.12
C ALA A 87 13.69 9.94 -8.00
N THR A 88 14.30 8.93 -7.41
CA THR A 88 15.09 7.93 -8.11
C THR A 88 14.76 6.55 -7.57
N GLY A 89 14.93 5.52 -8.38
CA GLY A 89 14.63 4.18 -7.91
C GLY A 89 15.36 3.08 -8.64
N SER A 90 15.26 1.88 -8.08
CA SER A 90 15.78 0.68 -8.73
C SER A 90 14.90 -0.53 -8.48
N VAL A 91 14.75 -1.38 -9.49
CA VAL A 91 14.15 -2.70 -9.38
C VAL A 91 15.23 -3.75 -9.59
N LYS A 92 15.47 -4.59 -8.57
CA LYS A 92 16.47 -5.66 -8.61
C LYS A 92 15.82 -7.01 -8.29
N GLN A 93 16.17 -8.02 -9.08
CA GLN A 93 15.85 -9.40 -8.74
C GLN A 93 16.89 -9.92 -7.73
N GLU A 94 16.48 -10.15 -6.49
CA GLU A 94 17.36 -10.68 -5.44
C GLU A 94 17.50 -12.21 -5.50
N SER A 95 16.49 -12.92 -5.99
CA SER A 95 16.55 -14.37 -6.19
C SER A 95 15.79 -14.82 -7.44
N LYS A 96 16.48 -15.53 -8.34
CA LYS A 96 15.86 -16.18 -9.50
C LYS A 96 15.01 -17.39 -9.13
N ALA A 97 15.28 -18.04 -8.00
CA ALA A 97 14.59 -19.25 -7.58
C ALA A 97 13.25 -18.96 -6.89
N ASN A 98 13.16 -17.83 -6.18
CA ASN A 98 11.97 -17.45 -5.40
C ASN A 98 11.27 -16.20 -5.97
N GLU A 99 11.62 -15.80 -7.20
CA GLU A 99 11.13 -14.60 -7.90
C GLU A 99 11.11 -13.36 -6.99
N THR A 100 12.06 -13.28 -6.07
CA THR A 100 12.06 -12.23 -5.05
C THR A 100 12.62 -10.98 -5.68
N MET A 101 11.75 -9.98 -5.81
CA MET A 101 12.09 -8.66 -6.30
C MET A 101 12.33 -7.72 -5.12
N ARG A 102 13.17 -6.72 -5.35
CA ARG A 102 13.35 -5.58 -4.47
C ARG A 102 13.18 -4.32 -5.27
N VAL A 103 12.19 -3.53 -4.87
CA VAL A 103 11.98 -2.19 -5.37
C VAL A 103 12.54 -1.23 -4.33
N VAL A 104 13.34 -0.27 -4.77
CA VAL A 104 13.85 0.83 -3.96
C VAL A 104 13.37 2.12 -4.60
N LEU A 105 12.76 2.99 -3.81
CA LEU A 105 12.40 4.33 -4.21
C LEU A 105 12.98 5.32 -3.19
N ASN A 106 13.66 6.34 -3.69
CA ASN A 106 14.19 7.44 -2.90
C ASN A 106 13.55 8.72 -3.43
N PHE A 107 12.88 9.45 -2.57
CA PHE A 107 12.48 10.83 -2.82
C PHE A 107 13.58 11.69 -2.20
N ASP A 108 14.46 12.20 -3.05
CA ASP A 108 15.68 12.93 -2.69
C ASP A 108 16.39 12.40 -1.42
N SER A 109 16.54 13.23 -0.39
CA SER A 109 16.98 12.83 0.94
C SER A 109 15.84 12.64 1.93
N ALA A 110 14.61 13.05 1.59
CA ALA A 110 13.48 13.06 2.51
C ALA A 110 12.99 11.66 2.87
N VAL A 111 12.79 10.80 1.88
CA VAL A 111 12.20 9.47 2.09
C VAL A 111 12.96 8.41 1.32
N LYS A 112 13.31 7.33 2.01
CA LYS A 112 13.83 6.12 1.39
C LYS A 112 13.00 4.92 1.80
N ILE A 113 12.51 4.20 0.81
CA ILE A 113 11.75 2.97 1.01
C ILE A 113 12.27 1.86 0.12
N SER A 114 12.41 0.67 0.71
CA SER A 114 12.62 -0.55 -0.06
C SER A 114 11.67 -1.64 0.38
N ALA A 115 11.06 -2.30 -0.59
CA ALA A 115 10.03 -3.30 -0.38
C ALA A 115 10.14 -4.40 -1.43
N ARG A 116 9.44 -5.52 -1.21
CA ARG A 116 9.43 -6.60 -2.20
C ARG A 116 8.59 -6.28 -3.42
N ARG A 117 7.51 -5.51 -3.21
CA ARG A 117 6.54 -5.16 -4.25
C ARG A 117 6.12 -3.72 -4.09
N LEU A 118 5.93 -3.06 -5.23
CA LEU A 118 5.39 -1.71 -5.31
C LEU A 118 4.16 -1.74 -6.21
N PHE A 119 3.06 -1.22 -5.69
CA PHE A 119 1.85 -0.96 -6.44
C PHE A 119 1.56 0.53 -6.45
N PHE A 120 0.91 1.01 -7.51
CA PHE A 120 0.48 2.38 -7.57
C PHE A 120 -0.89 2.53 -8.23
N ARG A 121 -1.57 3.63 -7.91
CA ARG A 121 -2.74 4.10 -8.66
C ARG A 121 -2.81 5.63 -8.63
N VAL A 122 -3.18 6.23 -9.75
CA VAL A 122 -3.44 7.67 -9.83
C VAL A 122 -4.82 7.95 -9.25
N GLN A 123 -4.92 8.91 -8.33
CA GLN A 123 -6.12 9.19 -7.56
C GLN A 123 -6.32 10.70 -7.47
N SER A 124 -6.91 11.31 -8.50
CA SER A 124 -7.16 12.76 -8.54
C SER A 124 -8.01 13.27 -7.37
N ASP A 125 -8.83 12.40 -6.79
CA ASP A 125 -9.72 12.72 -5.67
C ASP A 125 -8.97 12.94 -4.35
N TYR A 126 -7.68 12.55 -4.29
CA TYR A 126 -6.81 12.83 -3.15
C TYR A 126 -6.12 14.19 -3.21
N LEU A 127 -6.63 15.16 -3.98
CA LEU A 127 -6.10 16.52 -3.98
C LEU A 127 -6.66 17.35 -2.80
N GLY A 128 -5.80 18.11 -2.15
CA GLY A 128 -6.17 19.07 -1.11
C GLY A 128 -5.99 18.56 0.32
N ILE A 129 -6.22 19.46 1.28
CA ILE A 129 -5.86 19.24 2.69
C ILE A 129 -6.68 18.14 3.37
N GLY A 130 -7.89 17.87 2.88
CA GLY A 130 -8.82 16.89 3.44
C GLY A 130 -8.67 15.48 2.87
N ALA A 131 -7.78 15.27 1.89
CA ALA A 131 -7.47 13.95 1.38
C ALA A 131 -6.84 13.11 2.48
N GLN A 132 -7.42 11.92 2.73
CA GLN A 132 -6.95 11.00 3.75
C GLN A 132 -6.94 9.56 3.23
N LEU A 133 -5.97 8.79 3.68
CA LEU A 133 -5.96 7.34 3.53
C LEU A 133 -7.12 6.73 4.33
N LYS A 134 -7.72 5.69 3.76
CA LYS A 134 -8.63 4.83 4.53
C LYS A 134 -7.79 4.00 5.51
N SER A 135 -8.42 3.55 6.60
CA SER A 135 -7.73 2.82 7.67
C SER A 135 -7.13 1.49 7.18
N GLU A 136 -7.63 0.93 6.08
CA GLU A 136 -7.25 -0.39 5.59
C GLU A 136 -6.26 -0.33 4.42
N VAL A 137 -5.10 -0.97 4.61
CA VAL A 137 -4.09 -1.12 3.56
C VAL A 137 -4.44 -2.33 2.67
N PRO A 138 -4.60 -2.14 1.35
CA PRO A 138 -4.82 -3.23 0.42
C PRO A 138 -3.69 -4.26 0.46
N SER A 139 -4.00 -5.53 0.23
CA SER A 139 -3.03 -6.62 0.26
C SER A 139 -3.04 -7.43 -1.04
N PRO A 140 -1.88 -7.80 -1.59
CA PRO A 140 -1.81 -8.70 -2.74
C PRO A 140 -2.24 -10.14 -2.41
N THR A 141 -2.17 -10.53 -1.13
CA THR A 141 -2.63 -11.83 -0.65
C THR A 141 -4.05 -11.75 -0.08
N ALA A 142 -4.79 -10.68 -0.40
CA ALA A 142 -6.16 -10.54 0.07
C ALA A 142 -7.04 -11.65 -0.50
N ILE A 143 -7.88 -12.22 0.35
CA ILE A 143 -8.93 -13.17 -0.05
C ILE A 143 -10.24 -12.42 -0.24
N GLY A 144 -11.24 -13.02 -0.90
CA GLY A 144 -12.56 -12.38 -0.92
C GLY A 144 -13.28 -12.49 0.43
N ALA A 145 -14.21 -11.58 0.68
CA ALA A 145 -15.33 -11.79 1.60
C ALA A 145 -16.65 -11.82 0.83
N LYS A 146 -17.58 -12.70 1.23
CA LYS A 146 -18.93 -12.77 0.68
C LYS A 146 -19.84 -11.77 1.39
N LEU A 147 -20.59 -10.97 0.64
CA LEU A 147 -21.64 -10.11 1.21
C LEU A 147 -22.81 -10.97 1.71
N LEU A 148 -23.24 -10.70 2.94
CA LEU A 148 -24.45 -11.22 3.57
C LEU A 148 -25.47 -10.08 3.75
N GLU A 149 -26.69 -10.42 4.17
CA GLU A 149 -27.72 -9.41 4.44
C GLU A 149 -27.31 -8.45 5.58
N GLY A 150 -27.74 -7.20 5.48
CA GLY A 150 -27.56 -6.21 6.55
C GLY A 150 -26.14 -5.68 6.72
N GLY A 151 -25.27 -5.77 5.71
CA GLY A 151 -23.88 -5.27 5.77
C GLY A 151 -22.90 -6.25 6.41
N TRP A 152 -23.35 -7.46 6.75
CA TRP A 152 -22.49 -8.53 7.24
C TRP A 152 -21.62 -9.09 6.11
N ARG A 153 -20.42 -9.53 6.45
CA ARG A 153 -19.47 -10.17 5.55
C ARG A 153 -19.12 -11.55 6.07
N GLN A 154 -18.80 -12.48 5.17
CA GLN A 154 -18.28 -13.81 5.50
C GLN A 154 -16.90 -14.02 4.87
N CYS A 155 -15.91 -14.39 5.68
CA CYS A 155 -14.55 -14.67 5.24
C CYS A 155 -14.53 -15.94 4.38
N LEU A 156 -13.96 -15.86 3.17
CA LEU A 156 -13.87 -17.03 2.28
C LEU A 156 -12.80 -18.06 2.68
N ASP A 157 -11.98 -17.76 3.70
CA ASP A 157 -10.94 -18.66 4.21
C ASP A 157 -11.41 -19.43 5.46
N CYS A 158 -11.81 -18.70 6.52
CA CYS A 158 -12.21 -19.33 7.80
C CYS A 158 -13.72 -19.33 8.09
N SER A 159 -14.54 -18.81 7.16
CA SER A 159 -16.00 -18.71 7.28
C SER A 159 -16.54 -17.84 8.42
N GLU A 160 -15.67 -17.12 9.14
CA GLU A 160 -16.07 -16.14 10.16
C GLU A 160 -16.90 -15.00 9.56
N THR A 161 -17.83 -14.47 10.35
CA THR A 161 -18.70 -13.37 9.94
C THR A 161 -18.51 -12.13 10.82
N TRP A 162 -18.54 -10.94 10.22
CA TRP A 162 -18.46 -9.67 10.93
C TRP A 162 -19.22 -8.56 10.19
N GLU A 163 -19.54 -7.49 10.89
CA GLU A 163 -20.06 -6.25 10.29
C GLU A 163 -18.89 -5.37 9.85
N ASP A 164 -19.03 -4.75 8.69
CA ASP A 164 -18.01 -3.88 8.11
C ASP A 164 -18.59 -2.54 7.69
N ASP A 165 -17.73 -1.54 7.48
CA ASP A 165 -18.14 -0.27 6.88
C ASP A 165 -18.61 -0.54 5.43
N PRO A 166 -19.85 -0.17 5.06
CA PRO A 166 -20.35 -0.32 3.69
C PRO A 166 -19.50 0.38 2.62
N GLN A 167 -18.68 1.37 3.00
CA GLN A 167 -17.79 2.10 2.10
C GLN A 167 -16.35 1.55 2.06
N ALA A 168 -16.04 0.54 2.86
CA ALA A 168 -14.74 -0.11 2.85
C ALA A 168 -14.59 -0.99 1.61
N SER A 169 -13.40 -0.97 1.00
CA SER A 169 -13.04 -1.87 -0.12
C SER A 169 -12.21 -3.06 0.35
N TYR A 170 -11.57 -2.92 1.51
CA TYR A 170 -10.79 -3.96 2.18
C TYR A 170 -11.11 -3.94 3.66
N SER A 171 -10.90 -5.06 4.32
CA SER A 171 -11.00 -5.21 5.76
C SER A 171 -10.09 -6.34 6.24
N VAL A 172 -10.10 -6.63 7.54
CA VAL A 172 -9.36 -7.74 8.13
C VAL A 172 -10.35 -8.66 8.82
N CYS A 173 -10.36 -9.94 8.43
CA CYS A 173 -11.19 -10.93 9.11
C CYS A 173 -10.78 -11.01 10.59
N PRO A 174 -11.71 -10.82 11.55
CA PRO A 174 -11.36 -10.72 12.98
C PRO A 174 -10.81 -12.02 13.59
N LYS A 175 -11.01 -13.16 12.91
CA LYS A 175 -10.56 -14.48 13.37
C LYS A 175 -9.25 -14.92 12.76
N CYS A 176 -9.15 -14.98 11.42
CA CYS A 176 -7.93 -15.44 10.76
C CYS A 176 -6.94 -14.31 10.44
N LEU A 177 -7.34 -13.05 10.64
CA LEU A 177 -6.54 -11.84 10.38
C LEU A 177 -6.04 -11.72 8.94
N VAL A 178 -6.63 -12.46 8.01
CA VAL A 178 -6.35 -12.28 6.60
C VAL A 178 -7.05 -11.01 6.12
N VAL A 179 -6.33 -10.19 5.36
CA VAL A 179 -6.93 -9.04 4.67
C VAL A 179 -7.95 -9.57 3.67
N THR A 180 -9.18 -9.07 3.74
CA THR A 180 -10.26 -9.47 2.86
C THR A 180 -10.59 -8.32 1.91
N GLU A 181 -10.59 -8.59 0.61
CA GLU A 181 -11.20 -7.74 -0.40
C GLU A 181 -12.72 -7.90 -0.29
N LEU A 182 -13.40 -6.80 0.03
CA LEU A 182 -14.84 -6.76 0.19
C LEU A 182 -15.46 -6.73 -1.21
N ARG A 183 -15.78 -7.92 -1.74
CA ARG A 183 -16.43 -8.05 -3.05
C ARG A 183 -17.88 -7.60 -2.94
N ASP A 184 -18.36 -6.87 -3.93
CA ASP A 184 -19.81 -6.65 -4.11
C ASP A 184 -20.52 -7.96 -4.51
#